data_AF-A0A9D4MR76-F1
#
_entry.id   AF-A0A9D4MR76-F1
#
_cell.length_a   1.000
_cell.length_b   1.000
_cell.length_c   1.000
_cell.angle_alpha   90.00
_cell.angle_beta   90.00
_cell.angle_gamma   90.00
#
_symmetry.space_group_name_H-M   'P 1'
#
loop_
_entity.id
_entity.type
_entity.pdbx_description
1 polymer ?
#
loop_
_entity_poly.entity_id
_entity_poly.type
_entity_poly.pdbx_seq_one_letter_code
_entity_poly.pdbx_strand_id
1 'polypeptide(L)' 'MMVVQGPPMCFDWSTKEGSQFDANLYKQYTTSGKVVEFVVWPTLFLHNDGPVIAKGVAQHIVGKTS' A
#
# COMPACT_ATOMS: atom_id res chain seq x y z
N MET A 1 -5.71 16.75 -23.10
CA MET A 1 -6.18 15.47 -23.68
C MET A 1 -5.96 14.40 -22.63
N MET A 2 -7.02 13.83 -22.05
CA MET A 2 -6.86 12.71 -21.11
C MET A 2 -6.85 11.43 -21.96
N VAL A 3 -5.65 10.93 -22.25
CA VAL A 3 -5.51 9.61 -22.89
C VAL A 3 -5.79 8.60 -21.78
N VAL A 4 -6.87 7.84 -21.89
CA VAL A 4 -7.07 6.68 -21.00
C VAL A 4 -5.95 5.70 -21.34
N GLN A 5 -4.94 5.62 -20.45
CA GLN A 5 -3.81 4.73 -20.65
C GLN A 5 -4.34 3.28 -20.55
N GLY A 6 -4.07 2.48 -21.57
CA GLY A 6 -4.29 1.03 -21.57
C GLY A 6 -2.92 0.34 -21.43
N PRO A 7 -2.75 -0.66 -20.55
CA PRO A 7 -3.78 -1.37 -19.76
C PRO A 7 -4.34 -0.54 -18.59
N PRO A 8 -5.53 -0.89 -18.07
CA PRO A 8 -6.11 -0.19 -16.93
C PRO A 8 -5.21 -0.30 -15.69
N MET A 9 -5.12 0.79 -14.94
CA MET A 9 -4.45 0.80 -13.65
C MET A 9 -5.16 -0.13 -12.66
N CYS A 10 -4.39 -0.67 -11.71
CA CYS A 10 -4.88 -1.68 -10.78
C CYS A 10 -4.55 -1.29 -9.34
N PHE A 11 -5.55 -1.38 -8.47
CA PHE A 11 -5.34 -1.26 -7.02
C PHE A 11 -5.00 -2.62 -6.43
N ASP A 12 -3.97 -2.64 -5.59
CA ASP A 12 -3.57 -3.83 -4.85
C ASP A 12 -4.04 -3.78 -3.39
N TRP A 13 -4.92 -4.73 -3.07
CA TRP A 13 -5.47 -4.99 -1.75
C TRP A 13 -4.97 -6.30 -1.14
N SER A 14 -3.93 -6.91 -1.72
CA SER A 14 -3.40 -8.20 -1.27
C SER A 14 -2.75 -8.12 0.12
N THR A 15 -2.32 -6.95 0.56
CA THR A 15 -1.73 -6.73 1.88
C THR A 15 -2.77 -6.91 2.98
N LYS A 16 -2.57 -7.93 3.81
CA LYS A 16 -3.41 -8.26 4.96
C LYS A 16 -2.85 -7.68 6.25
N GLU A 17 -3.71 -7.56 7.25
CA GLU A 17 -3.31 -7.37 8.64
C GLU A 17 -2.33 -8.47 9.07
N GLY A 18 -1.29 -8.09 9.81
CA GLY A 18 -0.23 -8.98 10.26
C GLY A 18 0.89 -9.21 9.25
N SER A 19 0.76 -8.74 8.00
CA SER A 19 1.84 -8.81 7.02
C SER A 19 2.99 -7.85 7.36
N GLN A 20 4.19 -8.19 6.90
CA GLN A 20 5.34 -7.29 7.04
C GLN A 20 5.13 -6.04 6.18
N PHE A 21 5.42 -4.86 6.74
CA PHE A 21 5.32 -3.61 6.02
C PHE A 21 6.42 -3.50 4.95
N ASP A 22 6.01 -3.32 3.69
CA ASP A 22 6.92 -3.04 2.59
C ASP A 22 6.94 -1.54 2.28
N ALA A 23 8.04 -0.88 2.62
CA ALA A 23 8.25 0.54 2.38
C ALA A 23 8.37 0.91 0.89
N ASN A 24 8.54 -0.07 -0.01
CA ASN A 24 8.50 0.15 -1.46
C ASN A 24 7.06 0.32 -1.95
N LEU A 25 6.11 -0.39 -1.35
CA LEU A 25 4.71 -0.38 -1.75
C LEU A 25 3.88 0.62 -0.95
N TYR A 26 4.17 0.79 0.34
CA TYR A 26 3.36 1.60 1.24
C TYR A 26 4.15 2.75 1.88
N LYS A 27 3.43 3.82 2.18
CA LYS A 27 3.85 4.89 3.08
C LYS A 27 3.24 4.65 4.46
N GLN A 28 3.97 5.05 5.50
CA GLN A 28 3.48 4.97 6.87
C GLN A 28 2.41 6.05 7.06
N TYR A 29 1.31 5.71 7.74
CA TYR A 29 0.25 6.67 8.05
C TYR A 29 0.59 7.48 9.32
N THR A 30 0.41 6.89 10.51
CA THR A 30 0.59 7.62 11.79
C THR A 30 1.76 7.11 12.61
N THR A 31 2.02 5.81 12.59
CA THR A 31 3.05 5.17 13.44
C THR A 31 4.06 4.43 12.59
N SER A 32 5.29 4.35 13.09
CA SER A 32 6.36 3.57 12.49
C SER A 32 6.44 2.22 13.18
N GLY A 33 6.25 1.14 12.44
CA GLY A 33 6.37 -0.23 12.93
C GLY A 33 6.90 -1.16 11.84
N LYS A 34 6.88 -2.47 12.08
CA LYS A 34 7.31 -3.48 11.08
C LYS A 34 6.16 -4.29 10.50
N VAL A 35 4.99 -4.25 11.14
CA VAL A 35 3.83 -5.07 10.82
C VAL A 35 2.66 -4.17 10.51
N VAL A 36 1.96 -4.47 9.41
CA VAL A 36 0.75 -3.76 8.98
C VAL A 36 -0.42 -4.17 9.89
N GLU A 37 -1.11 -3.19 10.46
CA GLU A 37 -2.39 -3.38 11.16
C GLU A 37 -3.52 -3.35 10.14
N PHE A 38 -3.60 -2.29 9.32
CA PHE A 38 -4.57 -2.20 8.25
C PHE A 38 -4.09 -1.28 7.12
N VAL A 39 -4.66 -1.50 5.93
CA VAL A 39 -4.43 -0.67 4.75
C VAL A 39 -5.45 0.47 4.75
N VAL A 40 -4.95 1.71 4.87
CA VAL A 40 -5.77 2.92 4.75
C VAL A 40 -6.07 3.19 3.27
N TRP A 41 -5.06 3.01 2.43
CA TRP A 41 -5.18 3.17 0.98
C TRP A 41 -4.31 2.14 0.26
N PRO A 42 -4.83 1.45 -0.77
CA PRO A 42 -4.09 0.46 -1.56
C PRO A 42 -2.94 1.09 -2.35
N THR A 43 -2.01 0.25 -2.78
CA THR A 43 -0.99 0.65 -3.76
C THR A 43 -1.63 0.69 -5.16
N LEU A 44 -1.29 1.70 -5.95
CA LEU A 44 -1.75 1.83 -7.33
C LEU A 44 -0.63 1.46 -8.30
N PHE A 45 -0.92 0.49 -9.15
CA PHE A 45 -0.05 0.02 -10.21
C PHE A 45 -0.49 0.54 -11.57
N LEU A 46 0.47 0.74 -12.49
CA LEU A 46 0.18 1.15 -13.87
C LEU A 46 -0.69 0.12 -14.60
N HIS A 47 -0.45 -1.15 -14.35
CA HIS A 47 -1.24 -2.31 -14.77
C HIS A 47 -0.94 -3.48 -13.82
N ASN A 48 -1.66 -4.60 -13.94
CA ASN A 48 -1.34 -5.82 -13.19
C ASN A 48 0.14 -6.21 -13.35
N ASP A 49 0.83 -6.46 -12.24
CA ASP A 49 2.28 -6.75 -12.17
C ASP A 49 3.19 -5.65 -12.76
N GLY A 50 2.66 -4.44 -12.97
CA GLY A 50 3.39 -3.30 -13.48
C GLY A 50 4.16 -2.53 -12.39
N PRO A 51 4.80 -1.40 -12.74
CA PRO A 51 5.43 -0.53 -11.75
C PRO A 51 4.40 0.18 -10.86
N VAL A 52 4.79 0.47 -9.62
CA VAL A 52 4.01 1.31 -8.70
C VAL A 52 3.98 2.74 -9.23
N ILE A 53 2.79 3.26 -9.48
CA ILE A 53 2.58 4.69 -9.81
C ILE A 53 2.41 5.50 -8.53
N ALA A 54 1.64 4.96 -7.57
CA ALA A 54 1.44 5.59 -6.29
C ALA A 54 1.50 4.57 -5.17
N LYS A 55 2.37 4.84 -4.19
CA LYS A 55 2.46 4.04 -2.97
C LYS A 55 1.15 4.11 -2.20
N GLY A 56 0.70 2.98 -1.68
CA GLY A 56 -0.41 2.92 -0.76
C GLY A 56 -0.07 3.58 0.57
N VAL A 57 -1.05 3.61 1.47
CA VAL A 57 -0.90 4.11 2.84
C VAL A 57 -1.35 3.00 3.78
N ALA A 58 -0.47 2.58 4.67
CA ALA A 58 -0.78 1.55 5.66
C ALA A 58 -0.41 2.01 7.06
N GLN A 59 -1.22 1.58 8.03
CA GLN A 59 -1.01 1.82 9.44
C GLN A 59 -0.27 0.62 10.04
N HIS A 60 0.68 0.88 10.93
CA HIS A 60 1.40 -0.19 11.64
C HIS A 60 0.70 -0.55 12.93
N ILE A 61 0.86 -1.81 13.34
CA ILE A 61 0.46 -2.25 14.68
C ILE A 61 1.26 -1.42 15.67
N VAL A 62 0.56 -0.58 16.42
CA VAL A 62 1.14 0.11 17.56
C VAL A 62 1.31 -0.95 18.63
N GLY A 63 2.56 -1.33 18.89
CA GLY A 63 2.86 -2.13 20.08
C GLY A 63 2.28 -1.39 21.27
N LYS A 64 1.23 -1.94 21.90
CA LYS A 64 0.80 -1.49 23.22
C LYS A 64 2.00 -1.72 24.14
N THR A 65 2.79 -0.68 24.38
CA THR A 65 3.63 -0.61 25.57
C THR A 65 2.68 -0.81 26.74
N SER A 66 2.90 -1.93 27.44
CA SER A 66 2.16 -2.39 28.62
C SER A 66 2.04 -1.32 29.69
#